data_AF-A0AAJ4A4B7-F1
#
_entry.id   AF-A0AAJ4A4B7-F1
#
_cell.length_a   1.000
_cell.length_b   1.000
_cell.length_c   1.000
_cell.angle_alpha   90.00
_cell.angle_beta   90.00
_cell.angle_gamma   90.00
#
_symmetry.space_group_name_H-M   'P 1'
#
loop_
_entity.id
_entity.type
_entity.pdbx_description
1 polymer ?
#
loop_
_entity_poly.entity_id
_entity_poly.type
_entity_poly.pdbx_seq_one_letter_code
_entity_poly.pdbx_strand_id
1 'polypeptide(L)'
;MKYLISLILLLNFLNASMLLDSQNTCIDDFYLQNQTFYFLKSSNNTWYSSTDLEQVKTIIPNFIFDTELNKCVANPAFILGMQETEYNFLLGIVGVIFGAVFMFFTTQIFTTVGGRR
;
A
#
# COMPACT_ATOMS: atom_id res chain seq x y z
N MET A 1 -9.84 -5.67 24.41
CA MET A 1 -10.46 -5.34 23.11
C MET A 1 -10.43 -3.84 22.74
N LYS A 2 -10.02 -2.90 23.61
CA LYS A 2 -9.93 -1.47 23.24
C LYS A 2 -8.77 -1.13 22.27
N TYR A 3 -7.66 -1.86 22.33
CA TYR A 3 -6.49 -1.59 21.49
C TYR A 3 -6.56 -2.13 20.07
N LEU A 4 -7.48 -3.07 19.81
CA LEU A 4 -7.65 -3.68 18.48
C LEU A 4 -8.37 -2.70 17.54
N ILE A 5 -9.29 -1.88 18.08
CA ILE A 5 -9.98 -0.81 17.34
C ILE A 5 -9.03 0.37 17.02
N SER A 6 -8.03 0.63 17.87
CA SER A 6 -6.99 1.63 17.60
C SER A 6 -6.04 1.22 16.48
N LEU A 7 -5.85 -0.09 16.25
CA LEU A 7 -4.99 -0.60 15.18
C LEU A 7 -5.68 -0.50 13.81
N ILE A 8 -7.01 -0.54 13.78
CA ILE A 8 -7.84 -0.34 12.58
C ILE A 8 -7.87 1.15 12.16
N LEU A 9 -7.73 2.08 13.11
CA LEU A 9 -7.64 3.52 12.84
C LEU A 9 -6.26 3.98 12.33
N LEU A 10 -5.27 3.10 12.28
CA LEU A 10 -3.98 3.33 11.62
C LEU A 10 -3.96 2.88 10.15
N LEU A 11 -5.10 2.43 9.61
CA LEU A 11 -5.31 2.20 8.18
C LEU A 11 -5.40 3.55 7.45
N ASN A 12 -4.33 4.34 7.47
CA ASN A 12 -4.08 5.42 6.52
C ASN A 12 -3.74 4.83 5.14
N PHE A 13 -4.60 3.96 4.61
CA PHE A 13 -4.48 3.40 3.25
C PHE A 13 -5.30 4.25 2.27
N LEU A 14 -4.89 5.50 2.14
CA LEU A 14 -5.37 6.41 1.09
C LEU A 14 -4.20 6.95 0.26
N ASN A 15 -3.07 6.23 0.20
CA ASN A 15 -1.99 6.57 -0.71
C ASN A 15 -2.22 5.88 -2.06
N ALA A 16 -3.27 6.30 -2.76
CA ALA A 16 -3.44 5.96 -4.16
C ALA A 16 -2.57 6.91 -5.00
N SER A 17 -1.25 6.66 -5.03
CA SER A 17 -0.34 7.45 -5.86
C SER A 17 -0.46 7.05 -7.33
N MET A 18 -0.08 7.97 -8.21
CA MET A 18 -0.06 7.78 -9.66
C MET A 18 1.35 8.05 -10.18
N LEU A 19 1.75 7.34 -11.23
CA LEU A 19 3.01 7.60 -11.93
C LEU A 19 2.76 8.56 -13.08
N LEU A 20 3.49 9.67 -13.10
CA LEU A 20 3.63 10.53 -14.26
C LEU A 20 4.78 10.00 -15.13
N ASP A 21 4.43 9.18 -16.13
CA ASP A 21 5.39 8.37 -16.90
C ASP A 21 6.49 9.23 -17.58
N SER A 22 6.10 10.37 -18.15
CA SER A 22 7.02 11.30 -18.81
C SER A 22 8.13 11.86 -17.91
N GLN A 23 7.92 11.86 -16.59
CA GLN A 23 8.88 12.38 -15.59
C GLN A 23 9.29 11.33 -14.55
N ASN A 24 8.85 10.07 -14.71
CA ASN A 24 9.02 8.99 -13.74
C ASN A 24 8.75 9.43 -12.28
N THR A 25 7.69 10.22 -12.09
CA THR A 25 7.41 10.91 -10.82
C THR A 25 6.09 10.43 -10.22
N CYS A 26 6.10 10.11 -8.93
CA CYS A 26 4.88 9.76 -8.20
C CYS A 26 4.15 11.03 -7.79
N ILE A 27 2.84 11.04 -8.03
CA ILE A 27 1.94 12.11 -7.64
C ILE A 27 0.83 11.54 -6.77
N ASP A 28 0.47 12.25 -5.70
CA ASP A 28 -0.62 11.83 -4.81
C ASP A 28 -1.95 12.51 -5.15
N ASP A 29 -1.87 13.70 -5.74
CA ASP A 29 -3.04 14.47 -6.16
C ASP A 29 -2.70 15.34 -7.38
N PHE A 30 -3.71 15.66 -8.17
CA PHE A 30 -3.57 16.57 -9.31
C PHE A 30 -4.88 17.27 -9.66
N TYR A 31 -4.75 18.45 -10.25
CA TYR A 31 -5.89 19.18 -10.80
C TYR A 31 -5.49 20.02 -12.01
N LEU A 32 -6.49 20.44 -12.77
CA LEU A 32 -6.34 21.31 -13.93
C LEU A 32 -7.03 22.64 -13.67
N GLN A 33 -6.31 23.74 -13.81
CA GLN A 33 -6.86 25.09 -13.69
C GLN A 33 -6.25 25.99 -14.76
N ASN A 34 -7.09 26.71 -15.51
CA ASN A 34 -6.66 27.67 -16.54
C ASN A 34 -5.59 27.10 -17.51
N GLN A 35 -5.83 25.89 -18.04
CA GLN A 35 -4.88 25.17 -18.94
C GLN A 35 -3.50 24.88 -18.32
N THR A 36 -3.38 24.97 -16.99
CA THR A 36 -2.19 24.61 -16.24
C THR A 36 -2.49 23.34 -15.44
N PHE A 37 -1.61 22.36 -15.57
CA PHE A 37 -1.61 21.12 -14.82
C PHE A 37 -0.88 21.33 -13.51
N TYR A 38 -1.55 21.03 -12.39
CA TYR A 38 -0.98 21.09 -11.05
C TYR A 38 -0.94 19.69 -10.45
N PHE A 39 0.17 19.33 -9.84
CA PHE A 39 0.33 18.01 -9.23
C PHE A 39 1.12 18.08 -7.92
N LEU A 40 0.73 17.24 -6.97
CA LEU A 40 1.39 17.07 -5.68
C LEU A 40 2.36 15.90 -5.77
N LYS A 41 3.65 16.17 -5.65
CA LYS A 41 4.69 15.13 -5.76
C LYS A 41 4.84 14.36 -4.45
N SER A 42 4.75 13.03 -4.50
CA SER A 42 4.80 12.17 -3.31
C SER A 42 6.14 12.17 -2.58
N SER A 43 7.24 12.46 -3.27
CA SER A 43 8.59 12.42 -2.67
C SER A 43 8.83 13.49 -1.61
N ASN A 44 8.16 14.63 -1.73
CA ASN A 44 8.40 15.81 -0.90
C ASN A 44 7.11 16.55 -0.50
N ASN A 45 5.94 16.06 -0.91
CA ASN A 45 4.63 16.65 -0.63
C ASN A 45 4.53 18.13 -1.03
N THR A 46 5.17 18.51 -2.13
CA THR A 46 5.08 19.88 -2.68
C THR A 46 4.32 19.90 -3.99
N TRP A 47 3.53 20.97 -4.18
CA TRP A 47 2.80 21.22 -5.42
C TRP A 47 3.73 21.79 -6.50
N TYR A 48 3.57 21.26 -7.71
CA TYR A 48 4.24 21.70 -8.93
C TYR A 48 3.20 22.05 -9.99
N SER A 49 3.60 22.85 -10.98
CA SER A 49 2.75 23.25 -12.08
C SER A 49 3.46 23.13 -13.41
N SER A 50 2.73 22.75 -14.46
CA SER A 50 3.19 22.65 -15.83
C SER A 50 2.12 23.16 -16.78
N THR A 51 2.51 23.87 -17.84
CA THR A 51 1.60 24.29 -18.92
C THR A 51 1.45 23.22 -20.01
N ASP A 52 2.22 22.14 -19.92
CA ASP A 52 2.16 21.02 -20.85
C ASP A 52 1.04 20.06 -20.46
N LEU A 53 -0.09 20.17 -21.15
CA LEU A 53 -1.28 19.35 -20.90
C LEU A 53 -1.15 17.90 -21.38
N GLU A 54 -0.15 17.59 -22.22
CA GLU A 54 0.10 16.20 -22.64
C GLU A 54 0.56 15.34 -21.45
N GLN A 55 1.10 15.96 -20.40
CA GLN A 55 1.47 15.30 -19.15
C GLN A 55 0.28 14.64 -18.44
N VAL A 56 -0.94 15.16 -18.62
CA VAL A 56 -2.13 14.55 -18.02
C VAL A 56 -2.38 13.16 -18.63
N LYS A 57 -2.05 12.97 -19.91
CA LYS A 57 -2.24 11.69 -20.62
C LYS A 57 -1.21 10.63 -20.22
N THR A 58 -0.11 11.04 -19.59
CA THR A 58 0.96 10.14 -19.13
C THR A 58 0.77 9.70 -17.67
N ILE A 59 -0.35 10.06 -17.05
CA ILE A 59 -0.70 9.64 -15.70
C ILE A 59 -1.17 8.18 -15.73
N ILE A 60 -0.47 7.33 -14.99
CA ILE A 60 -0.80 5.91 -14.81
C ILE A 60 -1.17 5.68 -13.35
N PRO A 61 -2.41 5.24 -13.04
CA PRO A 61 -2.83 5.01 -11.66
C PRO A 61 -2.19 3.75 -11.06
N ASN A 62 -2.40 3.53 -9.76
CA ASN A 62 -2.00 2.32 -9.02
C ASN A 62 -0.49 2.14 -8.85
N PHE A 63 0.21 3.24 -8.63
CA PHE A 63 1.60 3.22 -8.19
C PHE A 63 1.68 3.61 -6.71
N ILE A 64 2.72 3.16 -6.04
CA ILE A 64 3.04 3.54 -4.66
C ILE A 64 4.44 4.13 -4.69
N PHE A 65 4.63 5.23 -3.97
CA PHE A 65 5.96 5.81 -3.79
C PHE A 65 6.76 5.02 -2.74
N ASP A 66 7.87 4.43 -3.18
CA ASP A 66 8.84 3.76 -2.33
C ASP A 66 9.89 4.77 -1.85
N THR A 67 9.89 5.06 -0.55
CA THR A 67 10.81 6.02 0.08
C THR A 67 12.25 5.53 0.15
N GLU A 68 12.48 4.21 0.15
CA GLU A 68 13.84 3.64 0.22
C GLU A 68 14.51 3.68 -1.15
N LEU A 69 13.75 3.36 -2.20
CA LEU A 69 14.25 3.37 -3.58
C LEU A 69 14.09 4.74 -4.26
N ASN A 70 13.35 5.66 -3.64
CA ASN A 70 12.96 6.97 -4.18
C ASN A 70 12.33 6.84 -5.59
N LYS A 71 11.44 5.87 -5.75
CA LYS A 71 10.85 5.48 -7.04
C LYS A 71 9.38 5.09 -6.89
N CYS A 72 8.67 5.15 -7.99
CA CYS A 72 7.32 4.62 -8.10
C CYS A 72 7.37 3.12 -8.40
N VAL A 73 6.73 2.34 -7.55
CA VAL A 73 6.57 0.90 -7.75
C VAL A 73 5.10 0.58 -7.98
N ALA A 74 4.84 -0.41 -8.83
CA ALA A 74 3.47 -0.85 -9.08
C ALA A 74 2.85 -1.39 -7.78
N ASN A 75 1.58 -1.05 -7.53
CA ASN A 75 0.88 -1.53 -6.36
C ASN A 75 0.74 -3.07 -6.43
N PRO A 76 1.26 -3.83 -5.44
CA PRO A 76 1.18 -5.28 -5.45
C PRO A 76 -0.27 -5.81 -5.36
N ALA A 77 -1.21 -5.04 -4.80
CA ALA A 77 -2.62 -5.39 -4.79
C ALA A 77 -3.20 -5.41 -6.20
N PHE A 78 -2.81 -4.45 -7.04
CA PHE A 78 -3.26 -4.36 -8.43
C PHE A 78 -2.70 -5.49 -9.32
N ILE A 79 -1.45 -5.92 -9.07
CA ILE A 79 -0.85 -7.08 -9.77
C ILE A 79 -1.70 -8.34 -9.58
N LEU A 80 -2.34 -8.47 -8.41
CA LEU A 80 -3.21 -9.60 -8.07
C LEU A 80 -4.68 -9.35 -8.45
N GLY A 81 -5.01 -8.21 -9.07
CA GLY A 81 -6.37 -7.84 -9.44
C GLY A 81 -7.29 -7.57 -8.24
N MET A 82 -6.73 -7.24 -7.08
CA MET A 82 -7.48 -7.03 -5.84
C MET A 82 -7.45 -5.57 -5.41
N GLN A 83 -8.47 -5.13 -4.68
CA GLN A 83 -8.44 -3.85 -3.99
C GLN A 83 -7.46 -3.92 -2.80
N GLU A 84 -6.80 -2.81 -2.43
CA GLU A 84 -5.84 -2.78 -1.31
C GLU A 84 -6.43 -3.34 -0.01
N THR A 85 -7.71 -3.07 0.26
CA THR A 85 -8.44 -3.59 1.41
C THR A 85 -8.55 -5.11 1.40
N GLU A 86 -8.79 -5.69 0.23
CA GLU A 86 -8.89 -7.15 0.05
C GLU A 86 -7.51 -7.81 0.18
N TYR A 87 -6.48 -7.17 -0.36
CA TYR A 87 -5.10 -7.62 -0.23
C TYR A 87 -4.63 -7.62 1.23
N ASN A 88 -4.89 -6.54 1.98
CA ASN A 88 -4.56 -6.46 3.39
C ASN A 88 -5.35 -7.46 4.23
N PHE A 89 -6.63 -7.70 3.90
CA PHE A 89 -7.43 -8.73 4.54
C PHE A 89 -6.89 -10.13 4.28
N LEU A 90 -6.47 -10.42 3.04
CA LEU A 90 -5.85 -11.68 2.66
C LEU A 90 -4.55 -11.93 3.44
N LEU A 91 -3.67 -10.93 3.52
CA LEU A 91 -2.46 -10.99 4.33
C LEU A 91 -2.77 -11.25 5.82
N GLY A 92 -3.82 -10.62 6.34
CA GLY A 92 -4.32 -10.86 7.69
C GLY A 92 -4.73 -12.32 7.92
N ILE A 93 -5.52 -12.90 7.01
CA ILE A 93 -5.93 -14.31 7.07
C ILE A 93 -4.72 -15.24 7.02
N VAL A 94 -3.77 -14.97 6.12
CA VAL A 94 -2.54 -15.76 6.00
C VAL A 94 -1.79 -15.76 7.32
N GLY A 95 -1.62 -14.60 7.96
CA GLY A 95 -1.00 -14.48 9.28
C GLY A 95 -1.72 -15.28 10.37
N VAL A 96 -3.06 -15.25 10.40
CA VAL A 96 -3.87 -16.03 11.36
C VAL A 96 -3.67 -17.54 11.16
N ILE A 97 -3.67 -18.01 9.91
CA ILE A 97 -3.45 -19.43 9.60
C ILE A 97 -2.06 -19.86 10.07
N PHE A 98 -1.01 -19.09 9.77
CA PHE A 98 0.34 -19.39 10.23
C PHE A 98 0.43 -19.44 11.77
N GLY A 99 -0.19 -18.47 12.45
CA GLY A 99 -0.25 -18.45 13.92
C GLY A 99 -0.96 -19.66 14.52
N ALA A 100 -2.09 -20.06 13.94
CA ALA A 100 -2.86 -21.23 14.38
C ALA A 100 -2.09 -22.54 14.17
N VAL A 101 -1.42 -22.69 13.02
CA VAL A 101 -0.58 -23.85 12.73
C VAL A 101 0.61 -23.93 13.69
N PHE A 102 1.27 -22.81 13.96
CA PHE A 102 2.36 -22.75 14.92
C PHE A 102 1.91 -23.11 16.35
N MET A 103 0.76 -22.58 16.80
CA MET A 103 0.16 -22.95 18.08
C MET A 103 -0.17 -24.45 18.15
N PHE A 104 -0.72 -25.02 17.08
CA PHE A 104 -1.03 -26.44 17.04
C PHE A 104 0.22 -27.30 17.21
N PHE A 105 1.27 -27.05 16.43
CA PHE A 105 2.52 -27.82 16.52
C PHE A 105 3.22 -27.64 17.87
N THR A 106 3.27 -26.42 18.41
CA THR A 106 3.86 -26.18 19.74
C THR A 106 3.08 -26.90 20.83
N THR A 107 1.75 -26.86 20.80
CA THR A 107 0.89 -27.60 21.75
C THR A 107 1.14 -29.10 21.67
N GLN A 108 1.19 -29.68 20.46
CA GLN A 108 1.48 -31.10 20.26
C GLN A 108 2.86 -31.50 20.82
N ILE A 109 3.87 -30.65 20.65
CA ILE A 109 5.20 -30.90 21.22
C ILE A 109 5.13 -30.88 22.76
N PHE A 110 4.48 -29.88 23.36
CA PHE A 110 4.37 -29.81 24.82
C PHE A 110 3.57 -30.97 25.41
N THR A 111 2.47 -31.39 24.79
CA THR A 111 1.66 -32.52 25.29
C THR A 111 2.36 -33.87 25.11
N THR A 112 3.11 -34.04 24.01
CA THR A 112 3.77 -35.33 23.71
C THR A 112 5.06 -35.51 24.50
N VAL A 113 5.81 -34.42 24.76
CA VAL A 113 7.09 -34.45 25.46
C VAL A 113 6.93 -34.18 26.96
N GLY A 114 6.00 -33.30 27.36
CA GLY A 114 5.72 -32.97 28.76
C GLY A 114 4.66 -33.85 29.44
N GLY A 115 3.81 -34.53 28.68
CA GLY A 115 2.76 -35.42 29.20
C GLY A 115 3.21 -36.85 29.50
N ARG A 116 4.47 -37.21 29.24
CA ARG A 116 5.08 -38.47 29.70
C ARG A 116 5.66 -38.29 31.11
N ARG A 117 4.79 -38.07 32.09
CA ARG A 117 5.04 -38.35 33.51
C ARG A 117 3.76 -38.88 34.15
#